data_AF-A0A2D7BNC8-F1
#
_entry.id   AF-A0A2D7BNC8-F1
#
_cell.length_a   1.000
_cell.length_b   1.000
_cell.length_c   1.000
_cell.angle_alpha   90.00
_cell.angle_beta   90.00
_cell.angle_gamma   90.00
#
_symmetry.space_group_name_H-M   'P 1'
#
loop_
_entity.id
_entity.type
_entity.pdbx_description
1 polymer ?
#
loop_
_entity_poly.entity_id
_entity_poly.type
_entity_poly.pdbx_seq_one_letter_code
_entity_poly.pdbx_strand_id
1 'polypeptide(L)' 'MVSKITVRAPSSTANLGPGFDTFGLAIDAFYDEITLTKTKKGITIVTDDNIPTSPEN' A
#
# COMPACT_ATOMS: atom_id res chain seq x y z
N MET A 1 -18.22 -15.12 7.26
CA MET A 1 -16.74 -15.04 7.19
C MET A 1 -16.41 -14.03 6.10
N VAL A 2 -15.52 -13.07 6.35
CA VAL A 2 -15.19 -12.01 5.36
C VAL A 2 -14.42 -12.61 4.19
N SER A 3 -14.85 -12.34 2.96
CA SER A 3 -14.25 -12.85 1.72
C SER A 3 -13.55 -11.77 0.89
N LYS A 4 -13.83 -10.49 1.15
CA LYS A 4 -13.29 -9.34 0.44
C LYS A 4 -13.12 -8.16 1.40
N ILE A 5 -11.98 -7.47 1.33
CA ILE A 5 -11.66 -6.28 2.14
C ILE A 5 -10.98 -5.26 1.25
N THR A 6 -11.34 -3.99 1.39
CA THR A 6 -10.65 -2.86 0.75
C THR A 6 -10.00 -2.01 1.83
N VAL A 7 -8.74 -1.65 1.64
CA VAL A 7 -7.98 -0.78 2.56
C VAL A 7 -7.30 0.34 1.80
N ARG A 8 -7.08 1.46 2.49
CA ARG A 8 -6.33 2.61 1.98
C ARG A 8 -5.13 2.89 2.90
N ALA A 9 -3.98 3.15 2.30
CA ALA A 9 -2.78 3.60 3.00
C ALA A 9 -2.45 5.04 2.55
N PRO A 10 -2.45 6.03 3.45
CA PRO A 10 -2.11 7.41 3.08
C PRO A 10 -0.62 7.54 2.76
N SER A 11 -0.31 8.47 1.87
CA SER A 11 1.07 8.92 1.66
C SER A 11 1.66 9.51 2.94
N SER A 12 2.98 9.45 3.08
CA SER A 12 3.68 10.02 4.22
C SER A 12 4.91 10.80 3.78
N THR A 13 5.27 11.81 4.57
CA THR A 13 6.58 12.46 4.53
C THR A 13 7.37 12.10 5.78
N ALA A 14 8.69 12.10 5.69
CA ALA A 14 9.60 11.75 6.79
C ALA A 14 10.78 12.72 6.84
N ASN A 15 11.60 12.62 7.90
CA ASN A 15 12.82 13.43 8.08
C ASN A 15 12.55 14.94 8.10
N LEU A 16 11.43 15.35 8.70
CA LEU A 16 11.08 16.76 8.79
C LEU A 16 11.96 17.46 9.85
N GLY A 17 12.65 18.52 9.44
CA GLY A 17 13.53 19.30 10.31
C GLY A 17 14.68 18.44 10.89
N PRO A 18 15.02 18.57 12.19
CA PRO A 18 16.07 17.76 12.81
C PRO A 18 15.67 16.29 13.05
N GLY A 19 14.44 15.90 12.72
CA GLY A 19 13.84 14.59 13.04
C GLY A 19 14.24 13.46 12.11
N PHE A 20 15.53 13.32 11.79
CA PHE A 20 16.04 12.20 11.00
C PHE A 20 15.65 10.86 11.64
N ASP A 21 15.09 9.95 10.85
CA ASP A 21 14.63 8.60 11.23
C ASP A 21 13.64 8.54 12.42
N THR A 22 13.04 9.67 12.81
CA THR A 22 12.14 9.73 13.99
C THR A 22 10.79 10.35 13.66
N PHE A 23 10.75 11.40 12.83
CA PHE A 23 9.52 12.13 12.58
C PHE A 23 8.99 11.87 11.18
N GLY A 24 7.81 11.26 11.12
CA GLY A 24 7.01 11.10 9.91
C GLY A 24 5.59 11.62 10.10
N LEU A 25 4.98 12.10 9.02
CA LEU A 25 3.63 12.64 9.00
C LEU A 25 2.86 12.02 7.84
N ALA A 26 1.71 11.42 8.15
CA ALA A 26 0.75 11.02 7.13
C ALA A 26 0.09 12.25 6.51
N ILE A 27 -0.05 12.26 5.19
CA ILE A 27 -0.61 13.36 4.43
C ILE A 27 -1.88 12.87 3.71
N ASP A 28 -2.98 13.57 3.95
CA ASP A 28 -4.26 13.37 3.25
C ASP A 28 -4.25 14.08 1.88
N ALA A 29 -3.39 13.62 0.99
CA ALA A 29 -3.26 14.14 -0.37
C ALA A 29 -3.25 13.00 -1.40
N PHE A 30 -2.48 11.95 -1.12
CA PHE A 30 -2.40 10.74 -1.93
C PHE A 30 -2.56 9.51 -1.06
N TYR A 31 -3.03 8.43 -1.65
CA TYR A 31 -3.12 7.13 -0.99
C TYR A 31 -3.02 6.00 -2.01
N ASP A 32 -2.52 4.86 -1.55
CA ASP A 32 -2.69 3.59 -2.25
C ASP A 32 -3.98 2.93 -1.76
N GLU A 33 -4.78 2.41 -2.69
CA GLU A 33 -5.96 1.61 -2.38
C GLU A 33 -5.77 0.19 -2.91
N ILE A 34 -6.00 -0.79 -2.04
CA ILE A 34 -5.93 -2.22 -2.41
C ILE A 34 -7.18 -2.94 -1.94
N THR A 35 -7.66 -3.81 -2.82
CA THR A 35 -8.78 -4.72 -2.54
C THR A 35 -8.29 -6.15 -2.53
N LEU A 36 -8.38 -6.80 -1.37
CA LEU A 36 -8.01 -8.20 -1.17
C LEU A 36 -9.26 -9.07 -1.27
N THR A 37 -9.15 -10.17 -2.02
CA THR A 37 -10.17 -11.22 -2.07
C THR A 37 -9.55 -12.53 -1.61
N LYS A 38 -10.21 -13.22 -0.66
CA LYS A 38 -9.72 -14.47 -0.10
C LYS A 38 -9.79 -15.59 -1.15
N THR A 39 -8.66 -16.20 -1.45
CA THR A 39 -8.54 -17.36 -2.36
C THR A 39 -8.18 -18.63 -1.57
N LYS A 40 -8.18 -19.79 -2.24
CA LYS A 40 -7.86 -21.08 -1.60
C LYS A 40 -6.36 -21.26 -1.31
N LYS A 41 -5.48 -20.71 -2.15
CA LYS A 41 -4.02 -20.80 -2.04
C LYS A 41 -3.35 -19.77 -2.94
N GLY A 42 -2.17 -19.30 -2.52
CA GLY A 42 -1.32 -18.41 -3.30
C GLY A 42 -1.70 -16.94 -3.21
N ILE A 43 -0.87 -16.09 -3.80
CA ILE A 43 -1.06 -14.64 -3.91
C ILE A 43 -0.93 -14.27 -5.39
N THR A 44 -1.86 -13.47 -5.89
CA THR A 44 -1.83 -12.93 -7.25
C THR A 44 -2.11 -11.43 -7.15
N ILE A 45 -1.23 -10.63 -7.73
CA ILE A 45 -1.39 -9.18 -7.81
C ILE A 45 -2.05 -8.89 -9.16
N VAL A 46 -3.16 -8.16 -9.14
CA VAL A 46 -3.88 -7.70 -10.33
C VAL A 46 -3.99 -6.19 -10.22
N THR A 47 -3.58 -5.49 -11.26
CA THR A 47 -3.58 -4.03 -11.32
C THR A 47 -3.72 -3.58 -12.77
N ASP A 48 -4.39 -2.45 -12.97
CA ASP A 48 -4.41 -1.75 -14.27
C ASP A 48 -3.27 -0.72 -14.37
N ASP A 49 -2.57 -0.45 -13.26
CA ASP A 49 -1.44 0.45 -13.18
C ASP A 49 -0.12 -0.24 -13.57
N ASN A 50 0.90 0.57 -13.84
CA ASN A 50 2.24 0.08 -14.17
C ASN A 50 3.05 -0.26 -12.90
N ILE A 51 2.55 -1.21 -12.11
CA ILE A 51 3.18 -1.69 -10.87
C ILE A 51 3.77 -3.09 -11.11
N PRO A 52 5.01 -3.38 -10.71
CA PRO A 52 5.58 -4.72 -10.81
C PRO A 52 4.72 -5.76 -10.08
N THR A 53 4.30 -6.79 -10.80
CA THR A 53 3.48 -7.90 -10.27
C THR A 53 4.27 -9.19 -10.05
N SER A 54 5.51 -9.25 -10.56
CA SER A 54 6.45 -10.35 -10.39
C SER A 54 7.68 -9.88 -9.61
N PRO A 55 8.22 -10.67 -8.67
CA PRO A 55 9.40 -10.27 -7.87
C PRO A 55 10.68 -10.07 -8.68
N GLU A 56 10.75 -10.64 -9.88
CA GLU A 56 11.93 -10.59 -10.77
C GLU A 56 12.06 -9.27 -11.56
N ASN A 57 11.07 -8.37 -11.49
CA ASN A 57 11.00 -7.11 -12.24
C ASN A 57 11.35 -5.88 -11.39
#